data_AF-A0A0J0Y131-F1
#
_entry.id   AF-A0A0J0Y131-F1
#
_cell.length_a   1.000
_cell.length_b   1.000
_cell.length_c   1.000
_cell.angle_alpha   90.00
_cell.angle_beta   90.00
_cell.angle_gamma   90.00
#
_symmetry.space_group_name_H-M   'P 1'
#
loop_
_entity.id
_entity.type
_entity.pdbx_description
1 polymer ?
#
loop_
_entity_poly.entity_id
_entity_poly.type
_entity_poly.pdbx_seq_one_letter_code
_entity_poly.pdbx_strand_id
1 'polypeptide(L)'
;MTADKKVQAIKLLKQGLETIQARAYTEIAEIPTDDQDDFQVKYSFVHEGIEGIFTVIGKAAPAASEEGEIKFTLLSEFAEDSLHYESATAREQVDNDLISAESYLNDHINQG
;
A
#
# COMPACT_ATOMS: atom_id res chain seq x y z
N MET A 1 11.84 -5.77 11.72
CA MET A 1 10.44 -6.22 11.87
C MET A 1 10.40 -7.75 11.90
N THR A 2 9.41 -8.40 12.53
CA THR A 2 9.23 -9.87 12.40
C THR A 2 8.46 -10.21 11.12
N ALA A 3 8.71 -11.39 10.53
CA ALA A 3 7.97 -11.85 9.35
C ALA A 3 6.44 -11.84 9.56
N ASP A 4 5.99 -12.09 10.79
CA ASP A 4 4.58 -12.06 11.18
C ASP A 4 3.97 -10.64 11.07
N LYS A 5 4.71 -9.62 11.52
CA LYS A 5 4.29 -8.21 11.39
C LYS A 5 4.23 -7.74 9.94
N LYS A 6 5.13 -8.25 9.08
CA LYS A 6 5.08 -7.98 7.63
C LYS A 6 3.78 -8.49 7.01
N VAL A 7 3.46 -9.76 7.29
CA VAL A 7 2.24 -10.41 6.81
C VAL A 7 0.99 -9.68 7.34
N GLN A 8 1.02 -9.25 8.61
CA GLN A 8 -0.05 -8.45 9.20
C GLN A 8 -0.20 -7.10 8.50
N ALA A 9 0.89 -6.39 8.21
CA ALA A 9 0.86 -5.10 7.51
C ALA A 9 0.28 -5.22 6.10
N ILE A 10 0.68 -6.25 5.34
CA ILE A 10 0.14 -6.51 3.99
C ILE A 10 -1.36 -6.82 4.07
N LYS A 11 -1.79 -7.60 5.06
CA LYS A 11 -3.21 -7.90 5.28
C LYS A 11 -4.01 -6.63 5.61
N LEU A 12 -3.49 -5.78 6.49
CA LEU A 12 -4.13 -4.52 6.87
C LEU A 12 -4.19 -3.53 5.70
N LEU A 13 -3.13 -3.45 4.88
CA LEU A 13 -3.14 -2.70 3.63
C LEU A 13 -4.30 -3.15 2.74
N LYS A 14 -4.41 -4.46 2.51
CA LYS A 14 -5.48 -5.02 1.68
C LYS A 14 -6.85 -4.64 2.21
N GLN A 15 -7.07 -4.81 3.52
CA GLN A 15 -8.34 -4.43 4.16
C GLN A 15 -8.62 -2.93 4.00
N GLY A 16 -7.59 -2.08 4.17
CA GLY A 16 -7.68 -0.64 3.95
C GLY A 16 -8.12 -0.28 2.53
N LEU A 17 -7.50 -0.88 1.52
CA LEU A 17 -7.89 -0.72 0.11
C LEU A 17 -9.28 -1.28 -0.20
N GLU A 18 -9.67 -2.39 0.41
CA GLU A 18 -11.02 -2.99 0.27
C GLU A 18 -12.12 -2.11 0.87
N THR A 19 -11.81 -1.23 1.84
CA THR A 19 -12.80 -0.26 2.34
C THR A 19 -13.17 0.81 1.31
N ILE A 20 -12.37 0.96 0.26
CA ILE A 20 -12.52 2.01 -0.73
C ILE A 20 -13.46 1.55 -1.83
N GLN A 21 -14.75 1.84 -1.66
CA GLN A 21 -15.80 1.44 -2.60
C GLN A 21 -15.72 2.14 -3.96
N ALA A 22 -14.94 3.23 -4.07
CA ALA A 22 -14.75 3.94 -5.33
C ALA A 22 -13.94 3.13 -6.35
N ARG A 23 -13.14 2.14 -5.90
CA ARG A 23 -12.21 1.41 -6.75
C ARG A 23 -12.13 -0.07 -6.43
N ALA A 24 -12.06 -0.88 -7.48
CA ALA A 24 -11.80 -2.30 -7.35
C ALA A 24 -10.29 -2.54 -7.39
N TYR A 25 -9.66 -2.67 -6.21
CA TYR A 25 -8.26 -3.07 -6.08
C TYR A 25 -8.12 -4.59 -6.07
N THR A 26 -7.20 -5.12 -6.87
CA THR A 26 -6.86 -6.54 -6.92
C THR A 26 -5.37 -6.73 -6.72
N GLU A 27 -5.00 -7.52 -5.71
CA GLU A 27 -3.60 -7.92 -5.49
C GLU A 27 -3.14 -8.83 -6.65
N ILE A 28 -2.01 -8.49 -7.25
CA ILE A 28 -1.39 -9.26 -8.34
C ILE A 28 -0.26 -10.14 -7.79
N ALA A 29 0.65 -9.54 -7.03
CA ALA A 29 1.83 -10.22 -6.50
C ALA A 29 2.48 -9.45 -5.35
N GLU A 30 2.95 -10.17 -4.33
CA GLU A 30 3.93 -9.62 -3.38
C GLU A 30 5.32 -9.61 -4.03
N ILE A 31 6.03 -8.49 -3.91
CA ILE A 31 7.38 -8.32 -4.43
C ILE A 31 8.36 -8.50 -3.27
N PRO A 32 9.32 -9.45 -3.36
CA PRO A 32 10.32 -9.63 -2.31
C PRO A 32 11.20 -8.38 -2.19
N THR A 33 11.36 -7.89 -0.96
CA THR A 33 12.20 -6.74 -0.63
C THR A 33 13.47 -7.21 0.08
N ASP A 34 14.59 -6.54 -0.20
CA ASP A 34 15.87 -6.81 0.48
C ASP A 34 15.82 -6.31 1.94
N ASP A 35 15.09 -5.21 2.16
CA ASP A 35 14.83 -4.67 3.49
C ASP A 35 13.71 -5.48 4.18
N GLN A 36 14.01 -6.00 5.37
CA GLN A 36 13.12 -6.87 6.15
C GLN A 36 11.98 -6.10 6.81
N ASP A 37 12.14 -4.78 6.95
CA ASP A 37 11.16 -3.88 7.55
C ASP A 37 10.19 -3.30 6.52
N ASP A 38 10.56 -3.32 5.23
CA ASP A 38 9.70 -2.86 4.14
C ASP A 38 8.86 -4.00 3.54
N PHE A 39 7.79 -3.62 2.85
CA PHE A 39 7.03 -4.52 1.98
C PHE A 39 6.68 -3.86 0.66
N GLN A 40 6.53 -4.67 -0.38
CA GLN A 40 6.10 -4.21 -1.69
C GLN A 40 5.04 -5.16 -2.23
N VAL A 41 3.93 -4.61 -2.70
CA VAL A 41 2.82 -5.40 -3.23
C VAL A 41 2.29 -4.75 -4.49
N LYS A 42 2.20 -5.53 -5.55
CA LYS A 42 1.69 -5.11 -6.85
C LYS A 42 0.18 -5.26 -6.87
N TYR A 43 -0.51 -4.21 -7.28
CA TYR A 43 -1.96 -4.15 -7.41
C TYR A 43 -2.36 -3.74 -8.83
N SER A 44 -3.51 -4.26 -9.28
CA SER A 44 -4.30 -3.61 -10.31
C SER A 44 -5.46 -2.86 -9.68
N PHE A 45 -5.93 -1.83 -10.36
CA PHE A 45 -7.18 -1.16 -10.04
C PHE A 45 -8.04 -0.98 -11.28
N VAL A 46 -9.35 -0.94 -11.07
CA VAL A 46 -10.34 -0.54 -12.09
C VAL A 46 -11.20 0.58 -11.54
N HIS A 47 -11.30 1.68 -12.28
CA HIS A 47 -12.13 2.84 -11.95
C HIS A 47 -12.75 3.43 -13.22
N GLU A 48 -14.08 3.51 -13.30
CA GLU A 48 -14.80 4.13 -14.43
C GLU A 48 -14.35 3.65 -15.84
N GLY A 49 -13.94 2.38 -15.95
CA GLY A 49 -13.45 1.79 -17.20
C GLY A 49 -11.96 2.05 -17.51
N ILE A 50 -11.24 2.70 -16.60
CA ILE A 50 -9.78 2.85 -16.61
C ILE A 50 -9.19 1.76 -15.73
N GLU A 51 -8.28 0.98 -16.29
CA GLU A 51 -7.54 -0.06 -15.59
C GLU A 51 -6.08 0.37 -15.45
N GLY A 52 -5.44 0.10 -14.32
CA GLY A 52 -4.02 0.42 -14.16
C GLY A 52 -3.33 -0.54 -13.19
N ILE A 53 -2.00 -0.59 -13.28
CA ILE A 53 -1.15 -1.42 -12.44
C ILE A 53 -0.14 -0.53 -11.74
N PHE A 54 0.01 -0.75 -10.44
CA PHE A 54 0.96 -0.02 -9.62
C PHE A 54 1.49 -0.93 -8.49
N THR A 55 2.61 -0.54 -7.93
CA THR A 55 3.22 -1.16 -6.77
C THR A 55 2.98 -0.26 -5.57
N VAL A 56 2.45 -0.82 -4.49
CA VAL A 56 2.43 -0.18 -3.18
C VAL A 56 3.71 -0.53 -2.46
N ILE A 57 4.46 0.49 -2.06
CA ILE A 57 5.68 0.37 -1.27
C ILE A 57 5.35 0.83 0.15
N GLY A 58 5.32 -0.10 1.10
CA GLY A 58 5.19 0.20 2.50
C GLY A 58 6.56 0.31 3.15
N LYS A 59 6.95 1.52 3.52
CA LYS A 59 8.20 1.78 4.22
C LYS A 59 7.95 1.88 5.71
N ALA A 60 8.63 1.05 6.50
CA ALA A 60 8.58 1.22 7.94
C ALA A 60 9.37 2.50 8.30
N ALA A 61 8.74 3.41 9.03
CA ALA A 61 9.47 4.53 9.62
C ALA A 61 10.46 3.97 10.64
N PRO A 62 11.75 4.38 10.60
CA PRO A 62 12.68 4.00 11.67
C PRO A 62 12.10 4.52 12.98
N ALA A 63 11.99 3.63 13.97
CA ALA A 63 11.40 3.89 15.28
C ALA A 63 12.01 5.13 15.95
N ALA A 64 11.47 6.30 15.64
CA ALA A 64 11.87 7.58 16.20
C ALA A 64 10.90 8.05 17.30
N SER A 65 9.86 7.26 17.58
CA SER A 65 8.91 7.52 18.66
C SER A 65 9.27 6.67 19.87
N GLU A 66 9.38 7.31 21.03
CA GLU A 66 9.81 6.75 22.33
C GLU A 66 8.93 5.58 22.86
N GLU A 67 7.89 5.19 22.12
CA GLU A 67 6.85 4.24 22.53
C GLU A 67 6.91 2.88 21.79
N GLY A 68 7.83 2.68 20.85
CA GLY A 68 7.99 1.38 20.15
C GLY A 68 6.85 1.03 19.18
N GLU A 69 5.99 1.99 18.85
CA GLU A 69 4.95 1.84 17.84
C GLU A 69 5.53 1.78 16.43
N ILE A 70 5.08 0.80 15.65
CA ILE A 70 5.45 0.67 14.24
C ILE A 70 4.55 1.60 13.43
N LYS A 71 5.17 2.40 12.57
CA LYS A 71 4.47 3.23 11.58
C LYS A 71 4.98 2.92 10.19
N PHE A 72 4.07 2.85 9.23
CA PHE A 72 4.37 2.70 7.82
C PHE A 72 3.97 3.95 7.06
N THR A 73 4.78 4.27 6.06
CA THR A 73 4.43 5.20 5.00
C THR A 73 4.17 4.41 3.73
N LEU A 74 3.00 4.61 3.11
CA LEU A 74 2.62 3.97 1.86
C LEU A 74 2.92 4.90 0.69
N LEU A 75 3.60 4.37 -0.32
CA LEU A 75 3.93 5.08 -1.54
C LEU A 75 3.41 4.29 -2.75
N SER A 76 2.87 5.00 -3.74
CA SER A 76 2.53 4.42 -5.04
C SER A 76 3.71 4.55 -6.01
N GLU A 77 4.05 3.44 -6.67
CA GLU A 77 4.98 3.42 -7.80
C GLU A 77 4.29 2.81 -9.01
N PHE A 78 4.10 3.61 -10.05
CA PHE A 78 3.51 3.15 -11.31
C PHE A 78 4.64 2.70 -12.24
N ALA A 79 4.54 1.49 -12.78
CA ALA A 79 5.50 1.02 -13.77
C ALA A 79 5.35 1.84 -15.06
N GLU A 80 6.47 2.21 -15.70
CA GLU A 80 6.48 2.97 -16.96
C GLU A 80 5.73 2.26 -18.10
N ASP A 81 5.62 0.92 -18.03
CA ASP A 81 4.89 0.08 -18.99
C ASP A 81 3.41 -0.12 -18.61
N SER A 82 2.93 0.46 -17.51
CA SER A 82 1.52 0.30 -17.12
C SER A 82 0.62 1.06 -18.09
N LEU A 83 -0.43 0.38 -18.56
CA LEU A 83 -1.59 1.03 -19.15
C LEU A 83 -2.00 2.21 -18.24
N HIS A 84 -2.07 3.41 -18.83
CA HIS A 84 -2.39 4.68 -18.18
C HIS A 84 -1.33 5.30 -17.24
N TYR A 85 -0.04 4.93 -17.36
CA TYR A 85 1.09 5.57 -16.65
C TYR A 85 1.07 7.12 -16.70
N GLU A 86 0.65 7.71 -17.83
CA GLU A 86 0.59 9.16 -18.02
C GLU A 86 -0.66 9.83 -17.43
N SER A 87 -1.60 9.07 -16.89
CA SER A 87 -2.84 9.62 -16.34
C SER A 87 -2.60 10.18 -14.95
N ALA A 88 -2.17 11.45 -14.88
CA ALA A 88 -1.93 12.17 -13.63
C ALA A 88 -3.11 12.07 -12.65
N THR A 89 -4.33 12.00 -13.17
CA THR A 89 -5.56 11.80 -12.40
C THR A 89 -5.61 10.43 -11.72
N ALA A 90 -5.24 9.35 -12.41
CA ALA A 90 -5.26 8.01 -11.82
C ALA A 90 -4.27 7.89 -10.67
N ARG A 91 -3.07 8.46 -10.84
CA ARG A 91 -2.05 8.53 -9.80
C ARG A 91 -2.50 9.29 -8.57
N GLU A 92 -2.96 10.54 -8.76
CA GLU A 92 -3.42 11.38 -7.64
C GLU A 92 -4.54 10.69 -6.86
N GLN A 93 -5.49 10.09 -7.57
CA GLN A 93 -6.56 9.39 -6.89
C GLN A 93 -6.03 8.15 -6.13
N VAL A 94 -5.10 7.36 -6.68
CA VAL A 94 -4.51 6.21 -5.97
C VAL A 94 -3.71 6.67 -4.74
N ASP A 95 -2.98 7.77 -4.83
CA ASP A 95 -2.27 8.35 -3.68
C ASP A 95 -3.25 8.75 -2.56
N ASN A 96 -4.40 9.36 -2.89
CA ASN A 96 -5.44 9.67 -1.90
C ASN A 96 -6.00 8.40 -1.21
N ASP A 97 -6.18 7.33 -1.97
CA ASP A 97 -6.63 6.04 -1.44
C ASP A 97 -5.60 5.41 -0.52
N LEU A 98 -4.31 5.49 -0.90
CA LEU A 98 -3.21 5.01 -0.08
C LEU A 98 -3.06 5.80 1.22
N ILE A 99 -3.32 7.11 1.24
CA ILE A 99 -3.35 7.89 2.50
C ILE A 99 -4.39 7.33 3.46
N SER A 100 -5.57 6.96 2.95
CA SER A 100 -6.64 6.38 3.77
C SER A 100 -6.26 4.98 4.26
N ALA A 101 -5.70 4.15 3.37
CA ALA A 101 -5.22 2.81 3.72
C ALA A 101 -4.03 2.86 4.72
N GLU A 102 -3.16 3.85 4.60
CA GLU A 102 -2.03 4.09 5.49
C GLU A 102 -2.52 4.40 6.91
N SER A 103 -3.47 5.32 7.04
CA SER A 103 -4.07 5.63 8.35
C SER A 103 -4.68 4.37 8.96
N TYR A 104 -5.49 3.63 8.19
CA TYR A 104 -6.10 2.39 8.66
C TYR A 104 -5.05 1.37 9.12
N LEU A 105 -3.98 1.17 8.35
CA LEU A 105 -2.90 0.26 8.67
C LEU A 105 -2.20 0.66 9.97
N ASN A 106 -1.84 1.94 10.12
CA ASN A 106 -1.12 2.44 11.29
C ASN A 106 -1.96 2.39 12.57
N ASP A 107 -3.28 2.61 12.48
CA ASP A 107 -4.20 2.47 13.61
C ASP A 107 -4.30 1.01 14.12
N HIS A 108 -4.10 0.01 13.24
CA HIS A 108 -4.35 -1.40 13.57
C HIS A 108 -3.08 -2.25 13.72
N ILE A 109 -1.94 -1.86 13.15
CA ILE A 109 -0.72 -2.68 13.15
C ILE A 109 -0.13 -2.89 14.56
N ASN A 110 -0.41 -1.96 15.48
CA ASN A 110 0.01 -2.03 16.88
C ASN A 110 -1.02 -2.73 17.80
N GLN A 111 -2.20 -3.11 17.28
CA GLN A 111 -3.27 -3.76 18.05
C GLN A 111 -3.22 -5.29 18.07
N GLY A 112 -2.28 -5.91 17.34
CA GLY A 112 -2.11 -7.37 17.25
C GLY A 112 -0.77 -7.88 17.72
#